data_AF-T0CH19-F1
#
_entry.id   AF-T0CH19-F1
#
_cell.length_a   1.000
_cell.length_b   1.000
_cell.length_c   1.000
_cell.angle_alpha   90.00
_cell.angle_beta   90.00
_cell.angle_gamma   90.00
#
_symmetry.space_group_name_H-M   'P 1'
#
loop_
_entity.id
_entity.type
_entity.pdbx_description
1 polymer ?
#
loop_
_entity_poly.entity_id
_entity_poly.type
_entity_poly.pdbx_seq_one_letter_code
_entity_poly.pdbx_strand_id
1 'polypeptide(L)' 'MAKFKPKKESSEDVAVTLRLPKELHSVLKAYAENEELSLNKMIVQMIEHCLEEANQL' A
#
# COMPACT_ATOMS: atom_id res chain seq x y z
N MET A 1 -15.15 35.61 8.98
CA MET A 1 -15.05 34.36 8.20
C MET A 1 -14.09 33.42 8.90
N ALA A 2 -14.60 32.42 9.61
CA ALA A 2 -13.76 31.45 10.32
C ALA A 2 -13.21 30.43 9.31
N LYS A 3 -11.88 30.32 9.22
CA LYS A 3 -11.20 29.37 8.34
C LYS A 3 -11.30 27.98 8.95
N PHE A 4 -12.17 27.15 8.40
CA PHE A 4 -12.25 25.72 8.73
C PHE A 4 -10.95 25.05 8.26
N LYS A 5 -10.09 24.65 9.19
CA LYS A 5 -8.94 23.78 8.88
C LYS A 5 -9.44 22.35 9.08
N PRO A 6 -9.46 21.49 8.05
CA PRO A 6 -9.82 20.10 8.24
C PRO A 6 -8.82 19.49 9.23
N LYS A 7 -9.37 18.89 10.30
CA LYS A 7 -8.59 18.10 11.24
C LYS A 7 -7.92 17.00 10.41
N LYS A 8 -6.59 16.97 10.38
CA LYS A 8 -5.86 15.76 9.99
C LYS A 8 -6.27 14.71 11.01
N GLU A 9 -7.11 13.77 10.60
CA GLU A 9 -7.27 12.52 11.32
C GLU A 9 -5.88 11.90 11.43
N SER A 10 -5.42 11.81 12.67
CA SER A 10 -4.18 11.14 13.05
C SER A 10 -4.43 9.63 12.95
N SER A 11 -4.52 9.09 11.74
CA SER A 11 -4.19 7.68 11.55
C SER A 11 -2.68 7.59 11.70
N GLU A 12 -2.19 6.68 12.52
CA GLU A 12 -0.78 6.31 12.59
C GLU A 12 -0.40 5.57 11.28
N ASP A 13 -0.51 6.25 10.15
CA ASP A 13 -0.08 5.72 8.87
C ASP A 13 1.45 5.68 8.88
N VAL A 14 1.98 4.51 9.29
CA VAL A 14 3.41 4.24 9.26
C VAL A 14 3.82 4.12 7.80
N ALA A 15 4.43 5.18 7.27
CA ALA A 15 5.00 5.17 5.94
C ALA A 15 6.28 4.33 5.92
N VAL A 16 6.27 3.22 5.17
CA VAL A 16 7.45 2.37 4.96
C VAL A 16 7.97 2.56 3.54
N THR A 17 9.26 2.80 3.40
CA THR A 17 9.92 2.84 2.08
C THR A 17 10.46 1.48 1.72
N LEU A 18 9.96 0.89 0.64
CA LEU A 18 10.46 -0.38 0.09
C LEU A 18 11.51 -0.11 -0.98
N ARG A 19 12.62 -0.87 -0.94
CA ARG A 19 13.61 -0.90 -2.02
C ARG A 19 13.44 -2.21 -2.78
N LEU A 20 13.03 -2.12 -4.03
CA LEU A 20 12.79 -3.27 -4.90
C LEU A 20 13.74 -3.24 -6.10
N PRO A 21 14.15 -4.40 -6.62
CA PRO A 21 14.77 -4.49 -7.93
C PRO A 21 13.88 -3.83 -8.99
N LYS A 22 14.49 -3.15 -9.96
CA LYS A 22 13.76 -2.40 -11.00
C LYS A 22 12.79 -3.28 -11.78
N GLU A 23 13.22 -4.49 -12.12
CA GLU A 23 12.41 -5.47 -12.85
C GLU A 23 11.17 -5.87 -12.06
N LEU A 24 11.34 -6.18 -10.76
CA LEU A 24 10.22 -6.52 -9.87
C LEU A 24 9.23 -5.36 -9.72
N HIS A 25 9.73 -4.13 -9.55
CA HIS A 25 8.86 -2.95 -9.48
C HIS A 25 8.06 -2.75 -10.78
N SER A 26 8.67 -2.96 -11.95
CA SER A 26 7.97 -2.87 -13.23
C SER A 26 6.87 -3.91 -13.37
N VAL A 27 7.12 -5.16 -12.96
CA VAL A 27 6.12 -6.23 -12.98
C VAL A 27 4.95 -5.93 -12.04
N LEU A 28 5.26 -5.52 -10.81
CA LEU A 28 4.23 -5.16 -9.81
C LEU A 28 3.38 -3.98 -10.28
N LYS A 29 4.00 -2.98 -10.92
CA LYS A 29 3.27 -1.82 -11.47
C LYS A 29 2.32 -2.23 -12.59
N ALA A 30 2.77 -3.07 -13.52
CA ALA A 30 1.92 -3.56 -14.61
C ALA A 30 0.75 -4.41 -14.08
N TYR A 31 1.00 -5.25 -13.09
CA TYR A 31 -0.06 -6.04 -12.45
C TYR A 31 -1.09 -5.15 -11.75
N ALA A 32 -0.64 -4.16 -10.98
CA ALA A 32 -1.52 -3.20 -10.32
C ALA A 32 -2.40 -2.42 -11.33
N GLU A 33 -1.82 -2.03 -12.48
CA GLU A 33 -2.55 -1.37 -13.56
C GLU A 33 -3.62 -2.28 -14.19
N ASN A 34 -3.33 -3.56 -14.39
CA ASN A 34 -4.29 -4.52 -14.94
C ASN A 34 -5.48 -4.77 -14.00
N GLU A 35 -5.24 -4.74 -12.69
CA GLU A 35 -6.26 -4.94 -11.66
C GLU A 35 -6.99 -3.63 -11.27
N GLU A 36 -6.68 -2.51 -11.92
CA GLU A 36 -7.20 -1.17 -11.58
C GLU A 36 -6.94 -0.77 -10.10
N LEU A 37 -5.86 -1.29 -9.51
CA LEU A 37 -5.47 -1.06 -8.12
C LEU A 37 -4.27 -0.12 -8.02
N SER A 38 -4.17 0.60 -6.90
CA SER A 38 -2.93 1.30 -6.58
C SER A 38 -1.86 0.30 -6.15
N LEU A 39 -0.60 0.56 -6.54
CA LEU A 39 0.54 -0.28 -6.18
C LEU A 39 0.64 -0.51 -4.66
N ASN A 40 0.36 0.52 -3.86
CA ASN A 40 0.33 0.41 -2.39
C ASN A 40 -0.75 -0.55 -1.91
N LYS A 41 -1.99 -0.43 -2.42
CA LYS A 41 -3.10 -1.30 -2.01
C LYS A 41 -2.81 -2.76 -2.36
N MET A 42 -2.24 -2.99 -3.55
CA MET A 42 -1.82 -4.32 -3.97
C MET A 42 -0.73 -4.89 -3.06
N ILE A 43 0.30 -4.12 -2.71
CA ILE A 43 1.37 -4.57 -1.79
C ILE A 43 0.79 -4.94 -0.41
N VAL A 44 -0.12 -4.13 0.12
CA VAL A 44 -0.78 -4.43 1.41
C VAL A 44 -1.54 -5.75 1.34
N GLN A 45 -2.36 -5.96 0.31
CA GLN A 45 -3.11 -7.21 0.13
C GLN A 45 -2.20 -8.44 -0.01
N MET A 46 -1.07 -8.30 -0.72
CA MET A 46 -0.09 -9.38 -0.82
C MET A 46 0.55 -9.70 0.53
N ILE A 47 0.83 -8.69 1.35
CA ILE A 47 1.36 -8.89 2.72
C ILE A 47 0.32 -9.58 3.59
N GLU A 48 -0.93 -9.11 3.58
CA GLU A 48 -2.05 -9.72 4.33
C GLU A 48 -2.19 -11.19 3.96
N HIS A 49 -2.22 -11.51 2.67
CA HIS A 49 -2.30 -12.88 2.18
C HIS A 49 -1.14 -13.75 2.66
N CYS A 50 0.10 -13.25 2.60
CA CYS A 50 1.27 -13.99 3.09
C CYS A 50 1.21 -14.25 4.61
N LEU A 51 0.64 -13.32 5.38
CA LEU A 51 0.49 -13.47 6.82
C LEU A 51 -0.60 -14.48 7.19
N GLU A 52 -1.72 -14.49 6.46
CA GLU A 52 -2.78 -15.50 6.59
C GLU A 52 -2.23 -16.90 6.27
N GLU A 53 -1.50 -17.06 5.17
CA GLU A 53 -0.87 -18.35 4.81
C GLU A 53 0.15 -18.84 5.85
N ALA A 54 0.82 -17.91 6.52
CA ALA A 54 1.78 -18.21 7.58
C ALA A 54 1.13 -18.52 8.95
N ASN A 55 -0.21 -18.54 9.06
CA ASN A 55 -0.96 -18.60 10.32
C ASN A 55 -0.54 -17.50 11.32
N GLN A 56 -0.16 -16.31 10.82
CA GLN A 56 0.21 -15.17 11.66
C GLN A 56 -0.92 -14.15 11.82
N LEU A 57 -2.06 -14.42 11.18
CA LEU A 57 -3.37 -13.78 11.30
C LEU A 57 -4.44 -14.87 11.33
#